data_AF-A0A6N7GPC0-F1
#
_entry.id   AF-A0A6N7GPC0-F1
#
_cell.length_a   1.000
_cell.length_b   1.000
_cell.length_c   1.000
_cell.angle_alpha   90.00
_cell.angle_beta   90.00
_cell.angle_gamma   90.00
#
_symmetry.space_group_name_H-M   'P 1'
#
loop_
_entity.id
_entity.type
_entity.pdbx_description
1 polymer ?
#
loop_
_entity_poly.entity_id
_entity_poly.type
_entity_poly.pdbx_seq_one_letter_code
_entity_poly.pdbx_strand_id
1 'polypeptide(L)'
;MLSKTPWAPKAPAKSRQYKLTKERRNFLISTVANVLRTGVPTPFLGEGDARHAVRGKLCLQHWPWSSADVAAADVVDAALRRVGARRPTWYQGQRGYTGTEGYTICANEECGGRIERTTIHPLYVMYCSEVCRIRAKSKRGYAEHAEANVARAARARAEARARAEPRQCEWCGGNFQPLDDCRRPQRFCGKVCRTRYMGTFARRFREANEGSVQAWRAEAAN
;
A
#
# COMPACT_ATOMS: atom_id res chain seq x y z
N MET A 1 4.07 -55.13 -32.67
CA MET A 1 3.38 -54.87 -31.39
C MET A 1 4.37 -54.20 -30.44
N LEU A 2 4.29 -52.88 -30.26
CA LEU A 2 5.17 -52.15 -29.33
C LEU A 2 4.58 -52.25 -27.91
N SER A 3 5.29 -52.91 -27.01
CA SER A 3 4.94 -53.00 -25.59
C SER A 3 5.09 -51.63 -24.93
N LYS A 4 3.98 -51.05 -24.47
CA LYS A 4 3.99 -49.84 -23.64
C LYS A 4 4.53 -50.22 -22.27
N THR A 5 5.81 -49.99 -22.01
CA THR A 5 6.34 -50.02 -20.64
C THR A 5 5.65 -48.91 -19.84
N PRO A 6 4.93 -49.21 -18.75
CA PRO A 6 4.25 -48.19 -17.97
C PRO A 6 5.31 -47.27 -17.36
N TRP A 7 5.17 -45.96 -17.59
CA TRP A 7 6.01 -44.96 -16.96
C TRP A 7 5.77 -44.99 -15.45
N ALA A 8 6.74 -45.49 -14.70
CA ALA A 8 6.76 -45.43 -13.24
C ALA A 8 7.64 -44.25 -12.82
N PRO A 9 7.09 -43.19 -12.19
CA PRO A 9 7.92 -42.11 -11.67
C PRO A 9 8.88 -42.69 -10.63
N LYS A 10 10.18 -42.42 -10.78
CA LYS A 10 11.17 -42.76 -9.76
C LYS A 10 10.74 -42.12 -8.44
N ALA A 11 10.71 -42.91 -7.37
CA ALA A 11 10.41 -42.41 -6.03
C ALA A 11 11.34 -41.21 -5.73
N PRO A 12 10.82 -40.10 -5.18
CA PRO A 12 11.64 -38.95 -4.86
C PRO A 12 12.73 -39.36 -3.88
N ALA A 13 13.97 -38.91 -4.14
CA ALA A 13 15.07 -39.13 -3.22
C ALA A 13 14.70 -38.58 -1.83
N LYS A 14 15.02 -39.32 -0.76
CA LYS A 14 14.81 -38.86 0.62
C LYS A 14 15.51 -37.52 0.80
N SER A 15 14.77 -36.47 1.12
CA SER A 15 15.35 -35.14 1.30
C SER A 15 16.28 -35.14 2.52
N ARG A 16 17.51 -34.64 2.33
CA ARG A 16 18.45 -34.46 3.43
C ARG A 16 17.85 -33.45 4.40
N GLN A 17 17.68 -33.84 5.66
CA GLN A 17 17.21 -32.91 6.68
C GLN A 17 18.34 -31.93 7.03
N TYR A 18 18.13 -30.65 6.72
CA TYR A 18 19.05 -29.59 7.14
C TYR A 18 18.74 -29.23 8.60
N LYS A 19 19.74 -29.38 9.49
CA LYS A 19 19.64 -29.04 10.91
C LYS A 19 20.72 -28.04 11.28
N LEU A 20 20.34 -27.00 12.01
CA LEU A 20 21.30 -26.05 12.57
C LEU A 20 22.10 -26.71 13.68
N THR A 21 23.39 -26.40 13.77
CA THR A 21 24.18 -26.77 14.95
C THR A 21 23.63 -26.03 16.18
N LYS A 22 23.71 -26.67 17.36
CA LYS A 22 23.15 -26.13 18.61
C LYS A 22 23.71 -24.73 18.93
N GLU A 23 25.01 -24.55 18.79
CA GLU A 23 25.70 -23.27 19.02
C GLU A 23 25.19 -22.17 18.08
N ARG A 24 25.14 -22.48 16.78
CA ARG A 24 24.69 -21.53 15.77
C ARG A 24 23.22 -21.15 15.97
N ARG A 25 22.38 -22.13 16.32
CA ARG A 25 20.98 -21.89 16.68
C ARG A 25 20.88 -20.94 17.86
N ASN A 26 21.64 -21.18 18.93
CA ASN A 26 21.64 -20.33 20.12
C ASN A 26 22.10 -18.90 19.83
N PHE A 27 23.12 -18.72 18.98
CA PHE A 27 23.60 -17.42 18.54
C PHE A 27 22.55 -16.65 17.74
N LEU A 28 21.84 -17.32 16.82
CA LEU A 28 20.75 -16.70 16.08
C LEU A 28 19.59 -16.31 17.01
N ILE A 29 19.24 -17.18 17.97
CA ILE A 29 18.19 -16.91 18.96
C ILE A 29 18.56 -15.68 19.82
N SER A 30 19.80 -15.57 20.31
CA SER A 30 20.20 -14.41 21.12
C SER A 30 20.19 -13.11 20.31
N THR A 31 20.67 -13.17 19.06
CA THR A 31 20.67 -12.01 18.15
C THR A 31 19.26 -11.54 17.84
N VAL A 32 18.37 -12.46 17.44
CA VAL A 32 16.96 -12.15 17.15
C VAL A 32 16.24 -11.66 18.40
N ALA A 33 16.49 -12.27 19.57
CA ALA A 33 15.89 -11.81 20.82
C ALA A 33 16.28 -10.36 21.16
N ASN A 34 17.52 -9.94 20.88
CA ASN A 34 17.95 -8.56 21.08
C ASN A 34 17.17 -7.59 20.18
N VAL A 35 16.95 -7.95 18.90
CA VAL A 35 16.16 -7.14 17.96
C VAL A 35 14.68 -7.08 18.36
N LEU A 36 14.10 -8.19 18.80
CA LEU A 36 12.68 -8.22 19.19
C LEU A 36 12.40 -7.43 20.49
N ARG A 37 13.38 -7.29 21.38
CA ARG A 37 13.22 -6.45 22.59
C ARG A 37 13.07 -4.96 22.29
N THR A 38 13.58 -4.48 21.15
CA THR A 38 13.44 -3.07 20.77
C THR A 38 12.12 -2.78 20.06
N GLY A 39 11.29 -3.79 19.79
CA GLY A 39 9.99 -3.64 19.14
C GLY A 39 8.98 -2.93 20.03
N VAL A 40 8.63 -1.68 19.67
CA VAL A 40 7.56 -0.88 20.31
C VAL A 40 6.46 -0.66 19.29
N PRO A 41 5.16 -0.88 19.61
CA PRO A 41 4.61 -1.13 20.95
C PRO A 41 4.65 -2.60 21.42
N THR A 42 5.05 -3.53 20.56
CA THR A 42 5.01 -4.96 20.86
C THR A 42 6.25 -5.68 20.34
N PRO A 43 6.77 -6.71 21.05
CA PRO A 43 7.88 -7.54 20.57
C PRO A 43 7.60 -8.22 19.23
N PHE A 44 6.34 -8.36 18.82
CA PHE A 44 5.97 -8.96 17.53
C PHE A 44 6.20 -8.05 16.32
N LEU A 45 6.45 -6.75 16.51
CA LEU A 45 6.58 -5.79 15.41
C LEU A 45 7.69 -6.17 14.43
N GLY A 46 8.83 -6.66 14.93
CA GLY A 46 9.98 -7.08 14.13
C GLY A 46 10.00 -8.56 13.73
N GLU A 47 8.92 -9.32 13.97
CA GLU A 47 8.90 -10.78 13.76
C GLU A 47 9.13 -11.14 12.28
N GLY A 48 8.37 -10.51 11.39
CA GLY A 48 8.42 -10.78 9.95
C GLY A 48 9.80 -10.49 9.37
N ASP A 49 10.37 -9.34 9.71
CA ASP A 49 11.70 -8.92 9.25
C ASP A 49 12.80 -9.82 9.78
N ALA A 50 12.74 -10.19 11.07
CA ALA A 50 13.70 -11.11 11.67
C ALA A 50 13.65 -12.50 11.00
N ARG A 51 12.44 -13.04 10.76
CA ARG A 51 12.28 -14.32 10.05
C ARG A 51 12.81 -14.22 8.63
N HIS A 52 12.50 -13.14 7.92
CA HIS A 52 12.96 -12.90 6.56
C HIS A 52 14.50 -12.84 6.49
N ALA A 53 15.14 -12.11 7.41
CA ALA A 53 16.58 -11.97 7.48
C ALA A 53 17.29 -13.31 7.76
N VAL A 54 16.79 -14.08 8.74
CA VAL A 54 17.36 -15.41 9.07
C VAL A 54 17.20 -16.35 7.88
N ARG A 55 16.01 -16.41 7.28
CA ARG A 55 15.75 -17.24 6.10
C ARG A 55 16.65 -16.87 4.93
N GLY A 56 16.74 -15.57 4.60
CA GLY A 56 17.59 -15.06 3.52
C GLY A 56 19.05 -15.48 3.72
N LYS A 57 19.56 -15.34 4.95
CA LYS A 57 20.93 -15.77 5.29
C LYS A 57 21.15 -17.28 5.15
N LEU A 58 20.16 -18.11 5.48
CA LEU A 58 20.25 -19.56 5.29
C LEU A 58 20.19 -19.95 3.80
N CYS A 59 19.32 -19.33 3.01
CA CYS A 59 19.25 -19.55 1.57
C CYS A 59 20.58 -19.20 0.87
N LEU A 60 21.24 -18.11 1.27
CA LEU A 60 22.57 -17.73 0.77
C LEU A 60 23.66 -18.76 1.11
N GLN A 61 23.42 -19.64 2.08
CA GLN A 61 24.28 -20.76 2.43
C GLN A 61 23.82 -22.08 1.81
N HIS A 62 23.06 -21.98 0.71
CA HIS A 62 22.56 -23.12 -0.06
C HIS A 62 21.58 -24.02 0.70
N TRP A 63 20.87 -23.48 1.69
CA TRP A 63 19.73 -24.20 2.26
C TRP A 63 18.55 -24.17 1.29
N PRO A 64 17.83 -25.30 1.10
CA PRO A 64 16.56 -25.29 0.40
C PRO A 64 15.59 -24.34 1.08
N TRP A 65 14.81 -23.61 0.30
CA TRP A 65 13.90 -22.58 0.78
C TRP A 65 12.97 -23.08 1.89
N SER A 66 12.37 -24.27 1.73
CA SER A 66 11.46 -24.86 2.73
C SER A 66 12.15 -25.17 4.06
N SER A 67 13.35 -25.74 4.02
CA SER A 67 14.14 -26.03 5.22
C SER A 67 14.64 -24.75 5.91
N ALA A 68 15.05 -23.75 5.12
CA ALA A 68 15.45 -22.45 5.63
C ALA A 68 14.29 -21.71 6.33
N ASP A 69 13.08 -21.75 5.76
CA ASP A 69 11.90 -21.12 6.34
C ASP A 69 11.46 -21.78 7.66
N VAL A 70 11.46 -23.12 7.72
CA VAL A 70 11.18 -23.87 8.96
C VAL A 70 12.21 -23.54 10.05
N ALA A 71 13.50 -23.53 9.71
CA ALA A 71 14.56 -23.21 10.67
C ALA A 71 14.49 -21.74 11.14
N ALA A 72 14.16 -20.80 10.24
CA ALA A 72 13.95 -19.40 10.59
C ALA A 72 12.75 -19.22 11.52
N ALA A 73 11.64 -19.91 11.25
CA ALA A 73 10.46 -19.91 12.12
C ALA A 73 10.81 -20.42 13.53
N ASP A 74 11.49 -21.56 13.65
CA ASP A 74 11.92 -22.12 14.95
C ASP A 74 12.83 -21.16 15.73
N VAL A 75 13.80 -20.53 15.06
CA VAL A 75 14.70 -19.53 15.68
C VAL A 75 13.91 -18.34 16.23
N VAL A 76 13.01 -17.77 15.43
CA VAL A 76 12.20 -16.61 15.83
C VAL A 76 11.24 -16.97 16.96
N ASP A 77 10.61 -18.14 16.89
CA ASP A 77 9.66 -18.59 17.91
C ASP A 77 10.35 -18.91 19.25
N ALA A 78 11.58 -19.44 19.20
CA ALA A 78 12.42 -19.60 20.38
C ALA A 78 12.92 -18.25 20.94
N ALA A 79 13.22 -17.28 20.07
CA ALA A 79 13.60 -15.93 20.49
C ALA A 79 12.45 -15.19 21.17
N LEU A 80 11.22 -15.26 20.62
CA LEU A 80 10.02 -14.70 21.23
C LEU A 80 9.73 -15.28 22.61
N ARG A 81 9.83 -16.62 22.75
CA ARG A 81 9.73 -17.29 24.07
C ARG A 81 10.79 -16.78 25.05
N ARG A 82 12.03 -16.56 24.59
CA ARG A 82 13.12 -16.03 25.42
C ARG A 82 12.90 -14.58 25.84
N VAL A 83 12.19 -13.78 25.06
CA VAL A 83 11.78 -12.41 25.42
C VAL A 83 10.57 -12.42 26.39
N GLY A 84 9.92 -13.56 26.59
CA GLY A 84 8.72 -13.68 27.41
C GLY A 84 7.45 -13.25 26.67
N ALA A 85 7.52 -13.07 25.35
CA ALA A 85 6.36 -12.74 24.54
C ALA A 85 5.43 -13.95 24.43
N ARG A 86 4.14 -13.76 24.72
CA ARG A 86 3.10 -14.77 24.52
C ARG A 86 2.35 -14.45 23.25
N ARG A 87 2.26 -15.42 22.33
CA ARG A 87 1.46 -15.23 21.12
C ARG A 87 -0.01 -15.08 21.50
N PRO A 88 -0.71 -14.07 20.98
CA PRO A 88 -2.15 -14.01 21.14
C PRO A 88 -2.77 -15.25 20.51
N THR A 89 -3.87 -15.74 21.09
CA THR A 89 -4.71 -16.74 20.43
C THR A 89 -5.22 -16.21 19.09
N TRP A 90 -5.65 -17.09 18.18
CA TRP A 90 -6.22 -16.67 16.90
C TRP A 90 -7.34 -15.62 17.07
N TYR A 91 -8.19 -15.82 18.07
CA TYR A 91 -9.25 -14.87 18.41
C TYR A 91 -8.68 -13.53 18.90
N GLN A 92 -7.63 -13.55 19.73
CA GLN A 92 -6.93 -12.36 20.22
C GLN A 92 -6.23 -11.56 19.12
N GLY A 93 -5.77 -12.23 18.06
CA GLY A 93 -5.13 -11.59 16.90
C GLY A 93 -6.12 -10.93 15.94
N GLN A 94 -7.43 -11.09 16.13
CA GLN A 94 -8.42 -10.46 15.27
C GLN A 94 -8.46 -8.95 15.50
N ARG A 95 -8.63 -8.17 14.42
CA ARG A 95 -8.80 -6.70 14.53
C ARG A 95 -9.97 -6.30 15.41
N GLY A 96 -11.00 -7.14 15.49
CA GLY A 96 -12.16 -6.94 16.37
C GLY A 96 -11.96 -7.42 17.81
N TYR A 97 -10.82 -8.05 18.13
CA TYR A 97 -10.51 -8.42 19.50
C TYR A 97 -10.19 -7.16 20.29
N THR A 98 -11.06 -6.88 21.24
CA THR A 98 -10.93 -5.76 22.14
C THR A 98 -10.67 -6.35 23.52
N GLY A 99 -9.59 -5.91 24.15
CA GLY A 99 -8.97 -6.61 25.28
C GLY A 99 -9.93 -6.99 26.41
N THR A 100 -9.60 -8.06 27.13
CA THR A 100 -10.32 -8.53 28.31
C THR A 100 -10.14 -7.65 29.57
N GLU A 101 -9.29 -6.62 29.52
CA GLU A 101 -8.98 -5.76 30.66
C GLU A 101 -9.96 -4.58 30.80
N GLY A 102 -11.17 -4.88 31.29
CA GLY A 102 -12.12 -3.91 31.87
C GLY A 102 -12.82 -2.94 30.91
N TYR A 103 -12.18 -2.57 29.79
CA TYR A 103 -12.76 -1.70 28.77
C TYR A 103 -12.28 -2.12 27.38
N THR A 104 -13.16 -1.93 26.41
CA THR A 104 -12.87 -2.11 24.99
C THR A 104 -12.59 -0.73 24.39
N ILE A 105 -11.56 -0.58 23.56
CA ILE A 105 -11.39 0.65 22.77
C ILE A 105 -12.31 0.55 21.55
N CYS A 106 -13.04 1.63 21.27
CA CYS A 106 -13.88 1.73 20.06
C CYS A 106 -13.07 1.40 18.81
N ALA A 107 -13.52 0.42 18.02
CA ALA A 107 -12.86 -0.02 16.80
C ALA A 107 -12.84 1.04 15.69
N ASN A 108 -13.51 2.18 15.89
CA ASN A 108 -13.29 3.36 15.08
C ASN A 108 -11.99 4.05 15.52
N GLU A 109 -10.94 3.91 14.70
CA GLU A 109 -9.59 4.47 14.92
C GLU A 109 -9.57 5.98 15.22
N GLU A 110 -10.57 6.72 14.75
CA GLU A 110 -10.67 8.17 14.97
C GLU A 110 -11.40 8.54 16.26
N CYS A 111 -12.14 7.60 16.85
CA CYS A 111 -12.86 7.85 18.09
C CYS A 111 -11.98 7.65 19.32
N GLY A 112 -11.30 6.50 19.43
CA GLY A 112 -10.52 6.14 20.61
C GLY A 112 -11.31 6.05 21.92
N GLY A 113 -12.64 6.18 21.88
CA GLY A 113 -13.50 6.15 23.05
C GLY A 113 -13.46 4.81 23.77
N ARG A 114 -13.50 4.85 25.11
CA ARG A 114 -13.60 3.66 25.94
C ARG A 114 -15.04 3.17 25.93
N ILE A 115 -15.23 1.90 25.66
CA ILE A 115 -16.49 1.18 25.80
C ILE A 115 -16.42 0.49 27.16
N GLU A 116 -17.19 1.01 28.11
CA GLU A 116 -17.39 0.33 29.38
C GLU A 116 -18.05 -1.02 29.10
N ARG A 117 -17.55 -2.06 29.75
CA ARG A 117 -18.12 -3.39 29.66
C ARG A 117 -19.42 -3.41 30.47
N THR A 118 -20.48 -2.83 29.91
CA THR A 118 -21.80 -2.87 30.56
C THR A 118 -22.25 -4.32 30.64
N THR A 119 -22.78 -4.69 31.81
CA THR A 119 -23.24 -6.05 32.18
C THR A 119 -24.40 -6.57 31.34
N ILE A 120 -24.96 -5.75 30.44
CA ILE A 120 -26.29 -5.96 29.87
C ILE A 120 -26.26 -6.79 28.58
N HIS A 121 -25.12 -6.93 27.90
CA HIS A 121 -25.02 -7.88 26.78
C HIS A 121 -23.69 -8.65 26.74
N PRO A 122 -23.71 -10.00 26.74
CA PRO A 122 -22.51 -10.83 26.58
C PRO A 122 -21.92 -10.78 25.16
N LEU A 123 -22.47 -9.95 24.27
CA LEU A 123 -22.01 -9.80 22.89
C LEU A 123 -20.98 -8.67 22.81
N TYR A 124 -19.82 -8.98 22.23
CA TYR A 124 -18.70 -8.07 22.05
C TYR A 124 -19.10 -6.80 21.29
N VAL A 125 -19.36 -5.70 22.00
CA VAL A 125 -19.64 -4.40 21.40
C VAL A 125 -18.32 -3.77 20.94
N MET A 126 -18.13 -3.65 19.64
CA MET A 126 -16.90 -3.08 19.04
C MET A 126 -16.91 -1.55 18.93
N TYR A 127 -18.07 -0.90 19.03
CA TYR A 127 -18.23 0.54 18.78
C TYR A 127 -18.99 1.22 19.91
N CYS A 128 -18.52 2.38 20.36
CA CYS A 128 -19.17 3.13 21.44
C CYS A 128 -20.53 3.71 21.02
N SER A 129 -20.78 3.82 19.71
CA SER A 129 -22.03 4.31 19.16
C SER A 129 -22.28 3.75 17.76
N GLU A 130 -23.54 3.78 17.34
CA GLU A 130 -23.95 3.43 15.98
C GLU A 130 -23.25 4.31 14.93
N VAL A 131 -23.03 5.59 15.24
CA VAL A 131 -22.29 6.52 14.37
C VAL A 131 -20.84 6.04 14.15
N CYS A 132 -20.16 5.57 15.20
CA CYS A 132 -18.81 5.01 15.07
C CYS A 132 -18.80 3.71 14.26
N ARG A 133 -19.83 2.87 14.39
CA ARG A 133 -19.99 1.65 13.59
C ARG A 133 -20.13 1.97 12.10
N ILE A 134 -21.01 2.92 11.76
CA ILE A 134 -21.23 3.36 10.38
C ILE A 134 -19.96 3.97 9.81
N ARG A 135 -19.31 4.90 10.52
CA ARG A 135 -18.07 5.56 10.08
C ARG A 135 -16.94 4.56 9.82
N ALA A 136 -16.72 3.61 10.74
CA ALA A 136 -15.70 2.58 10.58
C ALA A 136 -16.01 1.61 9.42
N LYS A 137 -17.28 1.31 9.17
CA LYS A 137 -17.70 0.50 8.02
C LYS A 137 -17.49 1.25 6.71
N SER A 138 -17.93 2.51 6.63
CA SER A 138 -17.73 3.36 5.46
C SER A 138 -16.26 3.55 5.13
N LYS A 139 -15.41 3.84 6.13
CA LYS A 139 -13.96 4.00 5.94
C LYS A 139 -13.32 2.74 5.36
N ARG A 140 -13.68 1.55 5.86
CA ARG A 140 -13.20 0.27 5.31
C ARG A 140 -13.62 0.07 3.86
N GLY A 141 -14.90 0.28 3.56
CA GLY A 141 -15.39 0.22 2.18
C GLY A 141 -14.66 1.22 1.27
N TYR A 142 -14.44 2.46 1.72
CA TYR A 142 -13.70 3.46 0.96
C TYR A 142 -12.24 3.05 0.73
N ALA A 143 -11.54 2.49 1.72
CA ALA A 143 -10.16 2.06 1.57
C ALA A 143 -10.03 0.92 0.55
N GLU A 144 -10.85 -0.13 0.69
CA GLU A 144 -10.88 -1.27 -0.24
C GLU A 144 -11.22 -0.82 -1.66
N HIS A 145 -12.19 0.08 -1.81
CA HIS A 145 -12.55 0.61 -3.12
C HIS A 145 -11.57 1.66 -3.64
N ALA A 146 -10.84 2.38 -2.79
CA ALA A 146 -9.91 3.42 -3.22
C ALA A 146 -8.78 2.83 -4.08
N GLU A 147 -8.16 1.74 -3.63
CA GLU A 147 -7.10 1.07 -4.41
C GLU A 147 -7.63 0.54 -5.74
N ALA A 148 -8.78 -0.15 -5.71
CA ALA A 148 -9.44 -0.64 -6.92
C ALA A 148 -9.84 0.50 -7.87
N ASN A 149 -10.34 1.62 -7.34
CA ASN A 149 -10.72 2.81 -8.11
C ASN A 149 -9.50 3.51 -8.72
N VAL A 150 -8.39 3.61 -7.97
CA VAL A 150 -7.12 4.16 -8.47
C VAL A 150 -6.56 3.28 -9.59
N ALA A 151 -6.55 1.96 -9.41
CA ALA A 151 -6.12 1.02 -10.44
C ALA A 151 -7.01 1.09 -11.70
N ARG A 152 -8.34 1.14 -11.51
CA ARG A 152 -9.30 1.29 -12.62
C ARG A 152 -9.12 2.62 -13.34
N ALA A 153 -8.96 3.73 -12.62
CA ALA A 153 -8.73 5.04 -13.19
C ALA A 153 -7.39 5.13 -13.93
N ALA A 154 -6.33 4.49 -13.42
CA ALA A 154 -5.04 4.41 -14.10
C ALA A 154 -5.13 3.64 -15.43
N ARG A 155 -5.82 2.49 -15.44
CA ARG A 155 -6.08 1.73 -16.66
C ARG A 155 -6.90 2.53 -17.67
N ALA A 156 -8.02 3.12 -17.23
CA ALA A 156 -8.87 3.94 -18.08
C ALA A 156 -8.09 5.12 -18.70
N ARG A 157 -7.23 5.79 -17.92
CA ARG A 157 -6.35 6.87 -18.42
C ARG A 157 -5.31 6.36 -19.42
N ALA A 158 -4.71 5.19 -19.18
CA ALA A 158 -3.74 4.59 -20.10
C ALA A 158 -4.40 4.22 -21.44
N GLU A 159 -5.59 3.62 -21.40
CA GLU A 159 -6.39 3.28 -22.58
C GLU A 159 -6.89 4.51 -23.33
N ALA A 160 -7.35 5.55 -22.60
CA ALA A 160 -7.74 6.82 -23.20
C ALA A 160 -6.54 7.48 -23.90
N ARG A 161 -5.38 7.51 -23.23
CA ARG A 161 -4.15 8.04 -23.82
C ARG A 161 -3.73 7.25 -25.06
N ALA A 162 -3.78 5.93 -25.02
CA ALA A 162 -3.43 5.07 -26.17
C ALA A 162 -4.34 5.29 -27.39
N ARG A 163 -5.63 5.57 -27.17
CA ARG A 163 -6.59 5.90 -28.24
C ARG A 163 -6.48 7.33 -28.75
N ALA A 164 -5.97 8.25 -27.93
CA ALA A 164 -5.91 9.64 -28.29
C ALA A 164 -4.87 9.91 -29.39
N GLU A 165 -5.31 10.59 -30.44
CA GLU A 165 -4.44 11.04 -31.52
C GLU A 165 -3.44 12.09 -31.01
N PRO A 166 -2.15 12.02 -31.39
CA PRO A 166 -1.18 13.05 -31.10
C PRO A 166 -1.62 14.42 -31.66
N ARG A 167 -1.45 15.48 -30.89
CA ARG A 167 -1.78 16.86 -31.28
C ARG A 167 -0.57 17.77 -31.18
N GLN A 168 -0.56 18.83 -31.97
CA GLN A 168 0.46 19.88 -31.86
C GLN A 168 0.09 20.89 -30.78
N CYS A 169 1.05 21.27 -29.97
CA CYS A 169 0.86 22.31 -28.97
C CYS A 169 0.77 23.68 -29.63
N GLU A 170 -0.27 24.45 -29.34
CA GLU A 170 -0.46 25.79 -29.93
C GLU A 170 0.55 26.86 -29.48
N TRP A 171 1.39 26.56 -28.47
CA TRP A 171 2.42 27.47 -28.00
C TRP A 171 3.81 27.12 -28.51
N CYS A 172 4.26 25.87 -28.31
CA CYS A 172 5.61 25.45 -28.69
C CYS A 172 5.68 24.66 -30.00
N GLY A 173 4.54 24.31 -30.61
CA GLY A 173 4.47 23.48 -31.82
C GLY A 173 4.77 21.99 -31.60
N GLY A 174 5.25 21.59 -30.41
CA GLY A 174 5.60 20.20 -30.13
C GLY A 174 4.40 19.25 -30.12
N ASN A 175 4.59 18.04 -30.66
CA ASN A 175 3.60 16.97 -30.60
C ASN A 175 3.44 16.46 -29.17
N PHE A 176 2.22 16.26 -28.72
CA PHE A 176 1.90 15.67 -27.43
C PHE A 176 0.65 14.81 -27.50
N GLN A 177 0.55 13.84 -26.59
CA GLN A 177 -0.62 12.98 -26.47
C GLN A 177 -1.52 13.53 -25.35
N PRO A 178 -2.77 13.92 -25.63
CA PRO A 178 -3.62 14.52 -24.62
C PRO A 178 -3.97 13.51 -23.52
N LEU A 179 -4.11 14.00 -22.29
CA LEU A 179 -4.32 13.16 -21.10
C LEU A 179 -5.75 12.61 -21.00
N ASP A 180 -6.69 13.25 -21.67
CA ASP A 180 -8.11 12.95 -21.53
C ASP A 180 -8.87 13.44 -22.78
N ASP A 181 -9.83 12.65 -23.26
CA ASP A 181 -10.76 13.03 -24.33
C ASP A 181 -11.97 13.80 -23.76
N CYS A 182 -11.69 14.64 -22.75
CA CYS A 182 -12.69 15.44 -22.09
C CYS A 182 -13.43 16.34 -23.09
N ARG A 183 -14.64 16.79 -22.72
CA ARG A 183 -15.49 17.74 -23.48
C ARG A 183 -14.78 18.99 -24.01
N ARG A 184 -13.58 19.33 -23.49
CA ARG A 184 -12.74 20.40 -24.01
C ARG A 184 -11.39 19.82 -24.43
N PRO A 185 -11.04 19.88 -25.73
CA PRO A 185 -9.77 19.34 -26.20
C PRO A 185 -8.59 20.06 -25.55
N GLN A 186 -7.60 19.28 -25.10
CA GLN A 186 -6.35 19.84 -24.56
C GLN A 186 -5.56 20.51 -25.69
N ARG A 187 -5.27 21.82 -25.55
CA ARG A 187 -4.57 22.65 -26.55
C ARG A 187 -3.05 22.75 -26.34
N PHE A 188 -2.57 22.37 -25.15
CA PHE A 188 -1.18 22.58 -24.74
C PHE A 188 -0.55 21.31 -24.17
N CYS A 189 0.73 21.08 -24.47
CA CYS A 189 1.48 19.91 -24.01
C CYS A 189 1.71 19.86 -22.48
N GLY A 190 1.55 20.98 -21.78
CA GLY A 190 1.70 21.04 -20.32
C GLY A 190 1.31 22.39 -19.73
N LYS A 191 1.36 22.47 -18.39
CA LYS A 191 1.00 23.67 -17.61
C LYS A 191 1.82 24.90 -18.00
N VAL A 192 3.11 24.73 -18.26
CA VAL A 192 4.04 25.83 -18.61
C VAL A 192 3.63 26.49 -19.93
N CYS A 193 3.39 25.70 -20.99
CA CYS A 193 2.99 26.20 -22.30
C CYS A 193 1.62 26.89 -22.24
N ARG A 194 0.67 26.35 -21.46
CA ARG A 194 -0.61 27.00 -21.20
C ARG A 194 -0.42 28.36 -20.53
N THR A 195 0.40 28.45 -19.47
CA THR A 195 0.64 29.71 -18.76
C THR A 195 1.30 30.75 -19.67
N ARG A 196 2.31 30.36 -20.47
CA ARG A 196 2.97 31.27 -21.42
C ARG A 196 2.03 31.77 -22.51
N TYR A 197 1.22 30.88 -23.09
CA TYR A 197 0.22 31.25 -24.08
C TYR A 197 -0.80 32.25 -23.52
N MET A 198 -1.32 32.00 -22.31
CA MET A 198 -2.27 32.91 -21.68
C MET A 198 -1.63 34.27 -21.35
N GLY A 199 -0.36 34.29 -20.94
CA GLY A 199 0.39 35.52 -20.68
C GLY A 199 0.60 36.37 -21.94
N THR A 200 0.98 35.73 -23.06
CA THR A 200 1.14 36.45 -24.34
C THR A 200 -0.19 36.90 -24.94
N PHE A 201 -1.23 36.07 -24.83
CA PHE A 201 -2.58 36.44 -25.22
C PHE A 201 -3.07 37.66 -24.44
N ALA A 202 -2.92 37.67 -23.11
CA ALA A 202 -3.30 38.81 -22.28
C ALA A 202 -2.53 40.09 -22.63
N ARG A 203 -1.23 39.98 -22.99
CA ARG A 203 -0.44 41.13 -23.44
C ARG A 203 -0.97 41.68 -24.78
N ARG A 204 -1.15 40.82 -25.78
CA ARG A 204 -1.68 41.22 -27.10
C ARG A 204 -3.08 41.82 -27.01
N PHE A 205 -3.92 41.26 -26.15
CA PHE A 205 -5.27 41.78 -25.92
C PHE A 205 -5.23 43.19 -25.31
N ARG A 206 -4.32 43.45 -24.36
CA ARG A 206 -4.13 44.80 -23.80
C ARG A 206 -3.61 45.78 -24.84
N GLU A 207 -2.58 45.42 -25.60
CA GLU A 207 -2.01 46.26 -26.67
C GLU A 207 -3.08 46.61 -27.74
N ALA A 208 -3.88 45.64 -28.16
CA ALA A 208 -4.97 45.87 -29.11
C ALA A 208 -6.06 46.79 -28.54
N ASN A 209 -6.41 46.61 -27.27
CA ASN A 209 -7.41 47.45 -26.62
C ASN A 209 -6.90 48.89 -26.42
N GLU A 210 -5.63 49.08 -26.06
CA GLU A 210 -4.98 50.38 -25.97
C GLU A 210 -4.98 51.10 -27.33
N GLY A 211 -4.68 50.38 -28.42
CA GLY A 211 -4.76 50.92 -29.78
C GLY A 211 -6.17 51.36 -30.16
N SER A 212 -7.20 50.54 -29.89
CA SER A 212 -8.60 50.90 -30.12
C SER A 212 -9.04 52.12 -29.30
N VAL A 213 -8.61 52.22 -28.04
CA VAL A 213 -8.89 53.38 -27.18
C VAL A 213 -8.20 54.64 -27.70
N GLN A 214 -6.97 54.53 -28.20
CA GLN A 214 -6.25 55.66 -28.81
C GLN A 214 -6.92 56.13 -30.10
N ALA A 215 -7.36 55.21 -30.98
CA ALA A 215 -8.09 55.55 -32.20
C ALA A 215 -9.39 56.31 -31.88
N TRP A 216 -10.17 55.82 -30.91
CA TRP A 216 -11.40 56.49 -30.47
C TRP A 216 -11.14 57.89 -29.88
N ARG A 217 -10.05 58.06 -29.12
CA ARG A 217 -9.64 59.38 -28.59
C ARG A 217 -9.22 60.36 -29.70
N ALA A 218 -8.58 59.88 -30.76
CA ALA A 218 -8.17 60.72 -31.88
C ALA A 218 -9.37 61.18 -32.72
N GLU A 219 -10.37 60.32 -32.91
CA GLU A 219 -11.63 60.69 -33.57
C GLU A 219 -12.42 61.75 -32.78
N ALA A 220 -12.45 61.64 -31.44
CA ALA A 220 -13.15 62.60 -30.59
C ALA A 220 -12.48 63.99 -30.48
N ALA A 221 -11.25 64.13 -30.95
CA ALA A 221 -10.48 65.38 -30.88
C ALA A 221 -10.55 66.22 -32.18
N ASN A 222 -11.10 65.66 -33.26
CA ASN A 222 -11.40 66.37 -34.52
C ASN A 222 -12.85 66.85 -34.53
#